data_AF-A0A4Q5YKF9-F1
#
_entry.id   AF-A0A4Q5YKF9-F1
#
_cell.length_a   1.000
_cell.length_b   1.000
_cell.length_c   1.000
_cell.angle_alpha   90.00
_cell.angle_beta   90.00
_cell.angle_gamma   90.00
#
_symmetry.space_group_name_H-M   'P 1'
#
loop_
_entity.id
_entity.type
_entity.pdbx_description
1 polymer ?
#
loop_
_entity_poly.entity_id
_entity_poly.type
_entity_poly.pdbx_seq_one_letter_code
_entity_poly.pdbx_strand_id
1 'polypeptide(L)'
;MTIKIKKGTVIADVQCRFRSAFPFLKIEFSDKAHQTGEATVGGHWYRSETKVRSIIKKLLPIEIVIRPWDKTGDVERKFEQTLGLHAQIFRKDEQRWIQTAGTDIFTLDEQNEIGRRLEEKTSGISHLERENLL
;
A
#
# COMPACT_ATOMS: atom_id res chain seq x y z
N MET A 1 1.66 -8.41 10.52
CA MET A 1 1.91 -9.43 9.48
C MET A 1 3.39 -9.54 9.14
N THR A 2 3.80 -10.63 8.50
CA THR A 2 5.17 -10.83 7.98
C THR A 2 5.12 -11.16 6.49
N ILE A 3 5.93 -10.47 5.68
CA ILE A 3 6.10 -10.72 4.25
C ILE A 3 7.44 -11.39 4.03
N LYS A 4 7.44 -12.57 3.39
CA LYS A 4 8.65 -13.32 3.08
C LYS A 4 8.99 -13.16 1.60
N ILE A 5 10.16 -12.63 1.31
CA ILE A 5 10.68 -12.46 -0.05
C ILE A 5 11.66 -13.61 -0.34
N LYS A 6 11.34 -14.40 -1.36
CA LYS A 6 12.16 -15.51 -1.89
C LYS A 6 12.43 -15.29 -3.39
N LYS A 7 13.30 -16.11 -3.98
CA LYS A 7 13.74 -15.96 -5.40
C LYS A 7 12.58 -15.88 -6.41
N GLY A 8 11.48 -16.58 -6.13
CA GLY A 8 10.29 -16.61 -6.99
C GLY A 8 9.22 -15.58 -6.65
N THR A 9 9.40 -14.75 -5.62
CA THR A 9 8.41 -13.75 -5.21
C THR A 9 8.26 -12.68 -6.30
N VAL A 10 7.02 -12.43 -6.71
CA VAL A 10 6.66 -11.33 -7.62
C VAL A 10 6.04 -10.17 -6.85
N ILE A 11 5.93 -9.00 -7.48
CA ILE A 11 5.32 -7.81 -6.89
C ILE A 11 3.90 -8.12 -6.38
N ALA A 12 3.09 -8.84 -7.16
CA ALA A 12 1.72 -9.23 -6.79
C ALA A 12 1.65 -9.96 -5.44
N ASP A 13 2.61 -10.85 -5.13
CA ASP A 13 2.62 -11.60 -3.87
C ASP A 13 2.68 -10.67 -2.66
N VAL A 14 3.49 -9.61 -2.76
CA VAL A 14 3.68 -8.59 -1.72
C VAL A 14 2.42 -7.75 -1.59
N GLN A 15 1.86 -7.31 -2.72
CA GLN A 15 0.66 -6.48 -2.78
C GLN A 15 -0.56 -7.20 -2.22
N CYS A 16 -0.80 -8.43 -2.66
CA CYS A 16 -1.89 -9.27 -2.18
C CYS A 16 -1.78 -9.51 -0.68
N ARG A 17 -0.59 -9.87 -0.19
CA ARG A 17 -0.40 -10.14 1.24
C ARG A 17 -0.60 -8.88 2.10
N PHE A 18 -0.18 -7.73 1.61
CA PHE A 18 -0.43 -6.44 2.27
C PHE A 18 -1.92 -6.11 2.31
N ARG A 19 -2.60 -6.18 1.17
CA ARG A 19 -4.04 -5.90 1.06
C ARG A 19 -4.90 -6.87 1.87
N SER A 20 -4.51 -8.14 1.97
CA SER A 20 -5.21 -9.11 2.83
C SER A 20 -5.15 -8.72 4.31
N ALA A 21 -4.09 -8.03 4.75
CA ALA A 21 -3.97 -7.53 6.12
C ALA A 21 -4.68 -6.17 6.31
N PHE A 22 -4.69 -5.33 5.27
CA PHE A 22 -5.28 -3.99 5.29
C PHE A 22 -6.18 -3.79 4.06
N PRO A 23 -7.46 -4.24 4.10
CA PRO A 23 -8.32 -4.34 2.91
C PRO A 23 -8.62 -3.01 2.20
N PHE A 24 -8.54 -1.90 2.93
CA PHE A 24 -8.79 -0.54 2.43
C PHE A 24 -7.49 0.20 2.10
N LEU A 25 -6.35 -0.49 2.18
CA LEU A 25 -5.07 0.00 1.74
C LEU A 25 -4.52 -0.87 0.60
N LYS A 26 -3.67 -0.27 -0.22
CA LYS A 26 -2.80 -1.02 -1.14
C LYS A 26 -1.39 -0.45 -1.08
N ILE A 27 -0.44 -1.26 -1.53
CA ILE A 27 0.97 -0.87 -1.65
C ILE A 27 1.37 -1.03 -3.12
N GLU A 28 2.06 -0.04 -3.65
CA GLU A 28 2.64 -0.05 -5.00
C GLU A 28 4.15 0.15 -4.90
N PHE A 29 4.90 -0.27 -5.92
CA PHE A 29 6.35 -0.15 -5.95
C PHE A 29 6.79 0.56 -7.23
N SER A 30 7.71 1.50 -7.10
CA SER A 30 8.18 2.36 -8.19
C SER A 30 9.70 2.23 -8.38
N ASP A 31 10.15 2.47 -9.60
CA ASP A 31 11.58 2.62 -9.94
C ASP A 31 12.17 3.98 -9.53
N LYS A 32 11.33 4.91 -9.10
CA LYS A 32 11.70 6.26 -8.69
C LYS A 32 11.62 6.42 -7.18
N ALA A 33 12.70 6.93 -6.60
CA ALA A 33 12.75 7.35 -5.21
C ALA A 33 11.80 8.53 -4.93
N HIS A 34 11.22 8.53 -3.74
CA HIS A 34 10.49 9.65 -3.15
C HIS A 34 10.90 9.75 -1.68
N GLN A 35 10.80 10.94 -1.09
CA GLN A 35 11.07 11.10 0.34
C GLN A 35 9.83 10.75 1.16
N THR A 36 10.02 10.42 2.44
CA THR A 36 8.91 10.31 3.40
C THR A 36 8.08 11.60 3.37
N GLY A 37 6.75 11.46 3.32
CA GLY A 37 5.81 12.57 3.20
C GLY A 37 5.51 12.99 1.77
N GLU A 38 6.27 12.55 0.77
CA GLU A 38 6.08 12.91 -0.63
C GLU A 38 5.24 11.89 -1.39
N ALA A 39 4.45 12.39 -2.34
CA ALA A 39 3.82 11.55 -3.34
C ALA A 39 4.84 11.12 -4.39
N THR A 40 4.74 9.87 -4.86
CA THR A 40 5.44 9.45 -6.07
C THR A 40 4.81 10.15 -7.29
N VAL A 41 5.56 11.09 -7.89
CA VAL A 41 5.16 11.81 -9.11
C VAL A 41 6.03 11.36 -10.29
N GLY A 42 5.39 10.85 -11.34
CA GLY A 42 6.03 10.51 -12.62
C GLY A 42 7.01 9.31 -12.58
N GLY A 43 6.87 8.40 -11.61
CA GLY A 43 7.60 7.12 -11.58
C GLY A 43 6.88 6.02 -12.35
N HIS A 44 7.61 4.97 -12.75
CA HIS A 44 7.00 3.79 -13.35
C HIS A 44 6.68 2.76 -12.26
N TRP A 45 5.39 2.44 -12.13
CA TRP A 45 4.96 1.36 -11.24
C TRP A 45 5.39 0.01 -11.81
N TYR A 46 6.04 -0.82 -10.99
CA TYR A 46 6.41 -2.16 -11.40
C TYR A 46 5.16 -3.01 -11.66
N ARG A 47 5.19 -3.77 -12.76
CA ARG A 47 4.10 -4.70 -13.09
C ARG A 47 4.00 -5.82 -12.05
N SER A 48 2.79 -6.30 -11.81
CA SER A 48 2.46 -7.34 -10.84
C SER A 48 3.29 -8.63 -11.00
N GLU A 49 3.64 -9.02 -12.23
CA GLU A 49 4.42 -10.23 -12.55
C GLU A 49 5.94 -10.03 -12.37
N THR A 50 6.39 -8.80 -12.12
CA THR A 50 7.81 -8.48 -11.97
C THR A 50 8.38 -9.23 -10.77
N LYS A 51 9.46 -9.98 -10.98
CA LYS A 51 10.14 -10.69 -9.88
C LYS A 51 10.88 -9.69 -9.00
N VAL A 52 10.67 -9.75 -7.68
CA VAL A 52 11.39 -8.87 -6.73
C VAL A 52 12.90 -9.04 -6.89
N ARG A 53 13.37 -10.26 -7.14
CA ARG A 53 14.79 -10.56 -7.35
C ARG A 53 15.40 -9.87 -8.58
N SER A 54 14.62 -9.50 -9.60
CA SER A 54 15.16 -8.76 -10.76
C SER A 54 15.36 -7.28 -10.46
N ILE A 55 14.81 -6.76 -9.37
CA ILE A 55 14.92 -5.36 -8.96
C ILE A 55 16.01 -5.21 -7.89
N ILE A 56 16.00 -6.09 -6.88
CA ILE A 56 16.86 -5.94 -5.70
C ILE A 56 18.22 -6.61 -5.88
N LYS A 57 19.27 -6.00 -5.31
CA LYS A 57 20.63 -6.60 -5.26
C LYS A 57 20.89 -7.44 -4.01
N LYS A 58 20.00 -7.39 -3.01
CA LYS A 58 20.16 -8.06 -1.71
C LYS A 58 20.07 -9.59 -1.82
N LEU A 59 20.73 -10.29 -0.89
CA LEU A 59 20.63 -11.74 -0.75
C LEU A 59 19.27 -12.14 -0.18
N LEU A 60 18.71 -13.24 -0.69
CA LEU A 60 17.41 -13.78 -0.28
C LEU A 60 17.61 -15.12 0.46
N PRO A 61 16.74 -15.50 1.42
CA PRO A 61 15.45 -14.87 1.72
C PRO A 61 15.54 -13.63 2.63
N ILE A 62 14.54 -12.77 2.55
CA ILE A 62 14.35 -11.60 3.43
C ILE A 62 12.96 -11.65 4.02
N GLU A 63 12.83 -11.29 5.29
CA GLU A 63 11.53 -11.12 5.95
C GLU A 63 11.32 -9.66 6.34
N ILE A 64 10.15 -9.12 6.04
CA ILE A 64 9.72 -7.79 6.45
C ILE A 64 8.54 -7.95 7.40
N VAL A 65 8.71 -7.48 8.64
CA VAL A 65 7.65 -7.45 9.64
C VAL A 65 6.96 -6.09 9.59
N ILE A 66 5.65 -6.10 9.40
CA ILE A 66 4.79 -4.92 9.34
C ILE A 66 3.72 -5.07 10.41
N ARG A 67 3.64 -4.09 11.31
CA ARG A 67 2.65 -4.09 12.40
C ARG A 67 1.53 -3.10 12.11
N PRO A 68 0.32 -3.35 12.62
CA PRO A 68 -0.81 -2.44 12.41
C PRO A 68 -0.56 -1.01 12.90
N TRP A 69 0.23 -0.85 13.98
CA TRP A 69 0.64 0.43 14.54
C TRP A 69 1.90 1.03 13.90
N ASP A 70 2.49 0.39 12.88
CA ASP A 70 3.55 1.05 12.11
C ASP A 70 2.93 2.19 11.29
N LYS A 71 3.59 3.35 11.26
CA LYS A 71 3.18 4.48 10.40
C LYS A 71 3.38 4.13 8.94
N THR A 72 2.52 4.61 8.04
CA THR A 72 2.64 4.25 6.62
C THR A 72 3.98 4.72 6.03
N GLY A 73 4.44 5.92 6.37
CA GLY A 73 5.74 6.42 5.92
C GLY A 73 6.93 5.60 6.46
N ASP A 74 6.81 5.02 7.66
CA ASP A 74 7.82 4.11 8.22
C ASP A 74 7.83 2.76 7.50
N VAL A 75 6.67 2.29 7.04
CA VAL A 75 6.58 1.05 6.25
C VAL A 75 7.18 1.27 4.87
N GLU A 76 6.86 2.37 4.19
CA GLU A 76 7.45 2.74 2.89
C GLU A 76 8.98 2.78 2.97
N ARG A 77 9.51 3.50 3.96
CA ARG A 77 10.95 3.57 4.25
C ARG A 77 11.56 2.22 4.62
N LYS A 78 10.83 1.34 5.32
CA LYS A 78 11.30 -0.01 5.66
C LYS A 78 11.54 -0.86 4.40
N PHE A 79 10.68 -0.75 3.39
CA PHE A 79 10.90 -1.43 2.10
C PHE A 79 12.13 -0.88 1.37
N GLU A 80 12.32 0.44 1.38
CA GLU A 80 13.48 1.07 0.77
C GLU A 80 14.79 0.65 1.45
N GLN A 81 14.87 0.74 2.78
CA GLN A 81 16.08 0.40 3.53
C GLN A 81 16.43 -1.09 3.43
N THR A 82 15.42 -1.96 3.45
CA THR A 82 15.62 -3.41 3.46
C THR A 82 15.92 -3.94 2.06
N LEU A 83 15.19 -3.48 1.04
CA LEU A 83 15.20 -4.04 -0.31
C LEU A 83 15.75 -3.10 -1.38
N GLY A 84 15.79 -1.80 -1.13
CA GLY A 84 16.01 -0.79 -2.16
C GLY A 84 14.80 -0.59 -3.06
N LEU A 85 13.59 -0.94 -2.58
CA LEU A 85 12.34 -0.76 -3.31
C LEU A 85 11.60 0.46 -2.77
N HIS A 86 11.26 1.39 -3.67
CA HIS A 86 10.47 2.56 -3.32
C HIS A 86 9.00 2.17 -3.29
N ALA A 87 8.47 1.97 -2.09
CA ALA A 87 7.09 1.59 -1.86
C ALA A 87 6.23 2.83 -1.60
N GLN A 88 5.01 2.85 -2.12
CA GLN A 88 4.01 3.87 -1.82
C GLN A 88 2.72 3.19 -1.36
N ILE A 89 2.18 3.62 -0.23
CA ILE A 89 0.90 3.18 0.29
C ILE A 89 -0.20 4.12 -0.19
N PHE A 90 -1.30 3.51 -0.60
CA PHE A 90 -2.51 4.18 -1.01
C PHE A 90 -3.65 3.76 -0.11
N ARG A 91 -4.53 4.72 0.20
CA ARG A 91 -5.79 4.49 0.89
C ARG A 91 -6.94 4.53 -0.11
N LYS A 92 -7.93 3.67 0.09
CA LYS A 92 -9.18 3.73 -0.66
C LYS A 92 -9.99 4.94 -0.21
N ASP A 93 -10.42 5.75 -1.17
CA ASP A 93 -11.29 6.90 -0.99
C ASP A 93 -12.42 6.79 -2.01
N GLU A 94 -13.56 6.28 -1.55
CA GLU A 94 -14.68 5.90 -2.41
C GLU A 94 -14.25 4.97 -3.56
N GLN A 95 -14.42 5.40 -4.81
CA GLN A 95 -14.02 4.65 -6.01
C GLN A 95 -12.56 4.87 -6.43
N ARG A 96 -11.78 5.62 -5.65
CA ARG A 96 -10.40 6.02 -6.01
C ARG A 96 -9.39 5.52 -4.99
N TRP A 97 -8.14 5.43 -5.42
CA TRP A 97 -7.01 5.16 -4.55
C TRP A 97 -6.17 6.43 -4.46
N ILE A 98 -5.97 6.95 -3.25
CA ILE A 98 -5.18 8.15 -3.02
C ILE A 98 -3.88 7.79 -2.30
N GLN A 99 -2.78 8.48 -2.63
CA GLN A 99 -1.52 8.29 -1.92
C GLN A 99 -1.65 8.81 -0.48
N THR A 100 -1.03 8.14 0.48
CA THR A 100 -1.02 8.61 1.88
C THR A 100 -0.01 9.73 2.14
N ALA A 101 0.60 10.29 1.10
CA ALA A 101 1.50 11.44 1.18
C ALA A 101 0.86 12.60 1.98
N GLY A 102 1.64 13.23 2.86
CA GLY A 102 1.17 14.27 3.79
C GLY A 102 0.28 13.78 4.95
N THR A 103 -0.13 12.51 4.94
CA THR A 103 -0.87 11.85 6.05
C THR A 103 -0.17 10.57 6.50
N ASP A 104 1.10 10.42 6.14
CA ASP A 104 1.91 9.23 6.35
C ASP A 104 2.43 9.07 7.79
N ILE A 105 2.09 10.06 8.62
CA ILE A 105 2.23 10.04 10.07
C ILE A 105 1.23 9.12 10.77
N PHE A 106 0.12 8.78 10.11
CA PHE A 106 -0.87 7.85 10.63
C PHE A 106 -0.42 6.40 10.47
N THR A 107 -0.87 5.57 11.39
CA THR A 107 -0.65 4.13 11.37
C THR A 107 -1.42 3.45 10.24
N LEU A 108 -1.00 2.24 9.88
CA LEU A 108 -1.73 1.40 8.93
C LEU A 108 -3.17 1.15 9.37
N ASP A 109 -3.41 0.88 10.65
CA ASP A 109 -4.77 0.67 11.17
C ASP A 109 -5.62 1.93 11.08
N GLU A 110 -5.08 3.10 11.45
CA GLU A 110 -5.80 4.37 11.33
C GLU A 110 -6.15 4.67 9.87
N GLN A 111 -5.21 4.54 8.94
CA GLN A 111 -5.47 4.78 7.51
C GLN A 111 -6.45 3.75 6.94
N ASN A 112 -6.36 2.48 7.34
CA ASN A 112 -7.29 1.45 6.91
C ASN A 112 -8.70 1.70 7.44
N GLU A 113 -8.84 2.17 8.68
CA GLU A 113 -10.12 2.55 9.27
C GLU A 113 -10.73 3.79 8.59
N ILE A 114 -9.91 4.80 8.26
CA ILE A 114 -10.35 5.94 7.47
C ILE A 114 -10.90 5.47 6.12
N GLY A 115 -10.19 4.57 5.43
CA GLY A 115 -10.63 4.01 4.16
C GLY A 115 -11.95 3.22 4.27
N ARG A 116 -12.11 2.42 5.33
CA ARG A 116 -13.34 1.68 5.62
C ARG A 116 -14.54 2.61 5.77
N ARG A 117 -14.40 3.66 6.60
CA ARG A 117 -15.49 4.61 6.88
C ARG A 117 -15.92 5.39 5.64
N LEU A 118 -14.96 5.76 4.79
CA LEU A 118 -15.26 6.46 3.54
C LEU A 118 -16.08 5.56 2.59
N GLU A 119 -15.68 4.28 2.44
CA GLU A 119 -16.43 3.31 1.64
C GLU A 119 -17.87 3.08 2.15
N GLU A 120 -18.02 2.92 3.48
CA GLU A 120 -19.32 2.71 4.12
C GLU A 120 -20.25 3.91 3.93
N LYS A 121 -19.71 5.14 4.06
CA LYS A 121 -20.47 6.37 3.86
C LYS A 121 -21.00 6.47 2.42
N THR A 122 -20.15 6.23 1.42
CA THR A 122 -20.57 6.26 0.01
C THR A 122 -21.62 5.18 -0.29
N SER A 123 -21.45 3.98 0.27
CA SER A 123 -22.42 2.89 0.11
C SER A 123 -23.78 3.25 0.71
N GLY A 124 -23.80 3.85 1.91
CA GLY A 124 -25.02 4.32 2.57
C GLY A 124 -25.73 5.45 1.82
N ILE A 125 -25.00 6.44 1.29
CA ILE A 125 -25.58 7.52 0.47
C ILE A 125 -26.22 6.94 -0.79
N SER A 126 -25.53 6.02 -1.48
CA SER A 126 -26.06 5.40 -2.69
C SER A 126 -27.34 4.59 -2.46
N HIS A 127 -27.54 4.07 -1.24
CA HIS A 127 -28.75 3.36 -0.87
C HIS A 127 -29.93 4.33 -0.66
N LEU A 128 -29.71 5.43 0.06
CA LEU A 128 -30.71 6.47 0.30
C LEU A 128 -31.17 7.19 -1.00
N GLU A 129 -30.25 7.40 -1.96
CA GLU A 129 -30.60 7.98 -3.26
C GLU A 129 -31.48 7.04 -4.11
N ARG A 130 -31.29 5.72 -3.99
CA ARG A 130 -32.11 4.72 -4.70
C ARG A 130 -33.51 4.57 -4.11
N GLU A 131 -33.66 4.72 -2.80
CA GLU A 131 -34.97 4.67 -2.13
C GLU A 131 -35.82 5.92 -2.39
N ASN A 132 -35.20 7.09 -2.56
CA ASN A 132 -35.92 8.34 -2.87
C ASN A 132 -36.31 8.49 -4.37
N LEU A 133 -35.93 7.53 -5.22
CA LEU A 133 -36.25 7.48 -6.66
C LEU A 133 -37.34 6.43 -6.99
N LEU A 134 -37.94 5.80 -5.98
CA LEU A 134 -39.05 4.84 -6.08
C LEU A 134 -40.30 5.40 -5.39
#